data_AF-A0A2V9L7L0-F1
#
_entry.id   AF-A0A2V9L7L0-F1
#
_cell.length_a   1.000
_cell.length_b   1.000
_cell.length_c   1.000
_cell.angle_alpha   90.00
_cell.angle_beta   90.00
_cell.angle_gamma   90.00
#
_symmetry.space_group_name_H-M   'P 1'
#
loop_
_entity.id
_entity.type
_entity.pdbx_description
1 polymer ?
#
loop_
_entity_poly.entity_id
_entity_poly.type
_entity_poly.pdbx_seq_one_letter_code
_entity_poly.pdbx_strand_id
1 'polypeptide(L)'
;PARPFNHVYLPFVWRGWYDFGAGALGDMGQYSFDTIFRVLKLTAPSAVEASSTKLFSETFPWASMIRWDFPARGDMPPVKLTWYDGGLKPPRPDELEDGVEMGKENEGLLFIGDHGAILSGFHGENPRLIPESRMRTFVPPPKTLPRSIGHYREWIEAAKATKGSPAPAANFEFEGPIAETLLLGNVALRTGEKLRWDSANLKVTSAAAAQPLIGPGYRGDWGALVTGQ
;
A
#
# COMPACT_ATOMS: atom_id res chain seq x y z
N PRO A 1 24.32 7.27 4.40
CA PRO A 1 25.78 7.45 4.32
C PRO A 1 26.13 8.44 3.19
N ALA A 2 27.22 9.20 3.27
CA ALA A 2 27.67 10.00 2.13
C ALA A 2 28.20 9.07 1.03
N ARG A 3 27.63 9.16 -0.18
CA ARG A 3 28.05 8.37 -1.36
C ARG A 3 28.42 9.32 -2.51
N PRO A 4 29.50 9.07 -3.27
CA PRO A 4 29.80 9.84 -4.47
C PRO A 4 28.69 9.71 -5.52
N PHE A 5 28.53 10.73 -6.36
CA PHE A 5 27.65 10.68 -7.51
C PHE A 5 28.02 9.51 -8.43
N ASN A 6 27.02 8.75 -8.90
CA ASN A 6 27.21 7.66 -9.83
C ASN A 6 25.95 7.49 -10.70
N HIS A 7 26.14 7.30 -12.01
CA HIS A 7 25.05 7.11 -12.97
C HIS A 7 24.28 5.80 -12.79
N VAL A 8 24.76 4.85 -11.98
CA VAL A 8 24.05 3.60 -11.69
C VAL A 8 22.69 3.82 -10.99
N TYR A 9 22.52 4.96 -10.29
CA TYR A 9 21.29 5.28 -9.57
C TYR A 9 20.31 6.12 -10.39
N LEU A 10 20.80 6.96 -11.30
CA LEU A 10 20.01 8.01 -11.95
C LEU A 10 19.74 7.67 -13.43
N PRO A 11 18.67 8.21 -14.04
CA PRO A 11 17.67 9.11 -13.44
C PRO A 11 16.52 8.39 -12.72
N PHE A 12 16.39 7.07 -12.88
CA PHE A 12 15.16 6.36 -12.49
C PHE A 12 15.39 5.17 -11.52
N VAL A 13 16.55 4.53 -11.59
CA VAL A 13 16.78 3.23 -10.90
C VAL A 13 16.91 3.38 -9.39
N TRP A 14 17.22 4.59 -8.89
CA TRP A 14 17.43 4.92 -7.48
C TRP A 14 16.31 4.41 -6.58
N ARG A 15 15.05 4.42 -7.06
CA ARG A 15 13.90 3.95 -6.29
C ARG A 15 13.99 2.48 -5.87
N GLY A 16 14.76 1.67 -6.60
CA GLY A 16 15.04 0.26 -6.33
C GLY A 16 16.15 0.01 -5.32
N TRP A 17 16.77 1.06 -4.76
CA TRP A 17 17.85 0.96 -3.77
C TRP A 17 17.34 1.34 -2.38
N TYR A 18 17.72 0.57 -1.35
CA TYR A 18 17.26 0.79 0.03
C TYR A 18 17.62 2.17 0.59
N ASP A 19 18.75 2.74 0.17
CA ASP A 19 19.22 4.03 0.67
C ASP A 19 18.48 5.22 0.04
N PHE A 20 17.75 5.04 -1.06
CA PHE A 20 17.18 6.15 -1.85
C PHE A 20 15.68 6.05 -2.06
N GLY A 21 15.10 4.86 -2.08
CA GLY A 21 13.67 4.68 -2.34
C GLY A 21 13.05 3.52 -1.58
N ALA A 22 11.86 3.15 -2.03
CA ALA A 22 10.99 2.20 -1.35
C ALA A 22 10.54 1.04 -2.26
N GLY A 23 11.29 0.78 -3.34
CA GLY A 23 11.02 -0.31 -4.27
C GLY A 23 9.72 -0.14 -5.03
N ALA A 24 9.28 -1.21 -5.71
CA ALA A 24 8.02 -1.21 -6.47
C ALA A 24 6.80 -0.97 -5.56
N LEU A 25 6.82 -1.54 -4.34
CA LEU A 25 5.74 -1.36 -3.38
C LEU A 25 5.55 0.10 -2.97
N GLY A 26 6.62 0.82 -2.63
CA GLY A 26 6.50 2.21 -2.23
C GLY A 26 6.19 3.17 -3.39
N ASP A 27 6.65 2.82 -4.59
CA ASP A 27 6.41 3.59 -5.82
C ASP A 27 4.96 3.43 -6.32
N MET A 28 4.48 2.19 -6.41
CA MET A 28 3.18 1.87 -7.01
C MET A 28 2.07 1.68 -5.98
N GLY A 29 2.39 1.20 -4.77
CA GLY A 29 1.41 0.84 -3.76
C GLY A 29 0.49 1.99 -3.36
N GLN A 30 1.03 3.22 -3.24
CA GLN A 30 0.26 4.39 -2.82
C GLN A 30 -0.95 4.66 -3.73
N TYR A 31 -0.81 4.42 -5.05
CA TYR A 31 -1.87 4.69 -6.02
C TYR A 31 -3.11 3.80 -5.83
N SER A 32 -2.90 2.57 -5.36
CA SER A 32 -3.97 1.58 -5.18
C SER A 32 -4.44 1.50 -3.73
N PHE A 33 -3.55 1.69 -2.77
CA PHE A 33 -3.85 1.54 -1.34
C PHE A 33 -4.77 2.62 -0.80
N ASP A 34 -4.81 3.85 -1.33
CA ASP A 34 -5.82 4.86 -0.95
C ASP A 34 -7.22 4.27 -1.07
N THR A 35 -7.56 3.75 -2.26
CA THR A 35 -8.89 3.21 -2.52
C THR A 35 -9.18 2.02 -1.61
N ILE A 36 -8.22 1.10 -1.44
CA ILE A 36 -8.38 -0.08 -0.57
C ILE A 36 -8.65 0.36 0.88
N PHE A 37 -7.85 1.27 1.41
CA PHE A 37 -7.96 1.77 2.79
C PHE A 37 -9.29 2.50 3.00
N ARG A 38 -9.71 3.28 2.01
CA ARG A 38 -10.96 4.03 2.06
C ARG A 38 -12.19 3.14 2.06
N VAL A 39 -12.27 2.17 1.15
CA VAL A 39 -13.46 1.28 1.02
C VAL A 39 -13.52 0.24 2.13
N LEU A 40 -12.37 -0.24 2.61
CA LEU A 40 -12.29 -1.22 3.70
C LEU A 40 -12.07 -0.59 5.07
N LYS A 41 -12.02 0.75 5.19
CA LYS A 41 -11.77 1.48 6.45
C LYS A 41 -10.52 0.96 7.18
N LEU A 42 -9.44 0.69 6.44
CA LEU A 42 -8.21 0.15 7.03
C LEU A 42 -7.45 1.23 7.79
N THR A 43 -6.72 0.79 8.82
CA THR A 43 -5.74 1.59 9.56
C THR A 43 -4.40 0.85 9.51
N ALA A 44 -3.71 0.65 10.63
CA ALA A 44 -2.48 -0.11 10.65
C ALA A 44 -2.74 -1.64 10.67
N PRO A 45 -1.89 -2.44 9.99
CA PRO A 45 -1.95 -3.90 10.06
C PRO A 45 -1.48 -4.40 11.43
N SER A 46 -1.94 -5.58 11.83
CA SER A 46 -1.47 -6.26 13.05
C SER A 46 -0.23 -7.12 12.80
N ALA A 47 -0.05 -7.59 11.56
CA ALA A 47 1.12 -8.33 11.13
C ALA A 47 1.36 -8.18 9.63
N VAL A 48 2.59 -8.44 9.20
CA VAL A 48 2.97 -8.56 7.80
C VAL A 48 3.98 -9.68 7.61
N GLU A 49 3.96 -10.33 6.46
CA GLU A 49 4.99 -11.25 6.02
C GLU A 49 5.21 -11.08 4.52
N ALA A 50 6.39 -11.47 4.04
CA ALA A 50 6.73 -11.32 2.63
C ALA A 50 7.57 -12.48 2.12
N SER A 51 7.44 -12.73 0.82
CA SER A 51 8.30 -13.62 0.05
C SER A 51 8.72 -12.92 -1.24
N SER A 52 9.87 -13.29 -1.79
CA SER A 52 10.40 -12.61 -2.97
C SER A 52 11.38 -13.48 -3.74
N THR A 53 11.75 -13.00 -4.94
CA THR A 53 12.98 -13.43 -5.60
C THR A 53 14.22 -13.12 -4.76
N LYS A 54 15.40 -13.59 -5.18
CA LYS A 54 16.66 -13.39 -4.46
C LYS A 54 16.84 -11.94 -3.97
N LEU A 55 17.07 -11.80 -2.68
CA LEU A 55 17.39 -10.53 -2.04
C LEU A 55 18.87 -10.16 -2.26
N PHE A 56 19.11 -8.86 -2.34
CA PHE A 56 20.45 -8.28 -2.39
C PHE A 56 20.61 -7.29 -1.24
N SER A 57 21.86 -7.01 -0.84
CA SER A 57 22.14 -6.19 0.33
C SER A 57 21.73 -4.72 0.19
N GLU A 58 21.61 -4.21 -1.04
CA GLU A 58 21.39 -2.79 -1.32
C GLU A 58 20.12 -2.49 -2.12
N THR A 59 19.47 -3.51 -2.70
CA THR A 59 18.36 -3.31 -3.65
C THR A 59 17.15 -4.16 -3.30
N PHE A 60 15.98 -3.65 -3.65
CA PHE A 60 14.72 -4.40 -3.60
C PHE A 60 14.73 -5.57 -4.60
N PRO A 61 13.99 -6.66 -4.33
CA PRO A 61 13.90 -7.81 -5.22
C PRO A 61 13.20 -7.46 -6.54
N TRP A 62 13.38 -8.32 -7.55
CA TRP A 62 12.70 -8.18 -8.85
C TRP A 62 11.19 -8.44 -8.76
N ALA A 63 10.80 -9.44 -7.97
CA ALA A 63 9.40 -9.78 -7.72
C ALA A 63 9.19 -10.12 -6.25
N SER A 64 8.00 -9.79 -5.75
CA SER A 64 7.61 -9.95 -4.37
C SER A 64 6.12 -10.25 -4.19
N MET A 65 5.83 -10.93 -3.10
CA MET A 65 4.48 -11.12 -2.55
C MET A 65 4.51 -10.70 -1.09
N ILE A 66 3.61 -9.80 -0.70
CA ILE A 66 3.56 -9.26 0.66
C ILE A 66 2.15 -9.38 1.16
N ARG A 67 1.96 -9.97 2.34
CA ARG A 67 0.66 -10.18 2.95
C ARG A 67 0.57 -9.49 4.30
N TRP A 68 -0.45 -8.67 4.46
CA TRP A 68 -0.79 -8.02 5.73
C TRP A 68 -2.04 -8.65 6.33
N ASP A 69 -2.02 -8.83 7.64
CA ASP A 69 -3.16 -9.24 8.45
C ASP A 69 -3.74 -7.98 9.14
N PHE A 70 -4.92 -7.51 8.70
CA PHE A 70 -5.63 -6.39 9.34
C PHE A 70 -6.65 -6.90 10.36
N PRO A 71 -6.72 -6.29 11.55
CA PRO A 71 -7.68 -6.70 12.57
C PRO A 71 -9.13 -6.34 12.17
N ALA A 72 -10.09 -6.85 12.93
CA ALA A 72 -11.47 -6.39 12.84
C ALA A 72 -11.55 -4.88 13.15
N ARG A 73 -12.47 -4.17 12.49
CA ARG A 73 -12.68 -2.74 12.71
C ARG A 73 -14.15 -2.37 12.53
N GLY A 74 -14.72 -1.72 13.55
CA GLY A 74 -16.16 -1.47 13.58
C GLY A 74 -16.97 -2.77 13.45
N ASP A 75 -17.86 -2.80 12.47
CA ASP A 75 -18.70 -3.94 12.09
C ASP A 75 -18.04 -4.88 11.05
N MET A 76 -16.81 -4.59 10.62
CA MET A 76 -16.15 -5.33 9.56
C MET A 76 -15.13 -6.36 10.12
N PRO A 77 -15.14 -7.63 9.65
CA PRO A 77 -14.26 -8.70 10.16
C PRO A 77 -12.80 -8.50 9.76
N PRO A 78 -11.84 -9.21 10.38
CA PRO A 78 -10.43 -9.16 9.96
C PRO A 78 -10.28 -9.45 8.46
N VAL A 79 -9.33 -8.77 7.80
CA VAL A 79 -9.09 -8.93 6.35
C VAL A 79 -7.62 -9.12 6.07
N LYS A 80 -7.32 -9.97 5.09
CA LYS A 80 -5.97 -10.14 4.56
C LYS A 80 -5.84 -9.34 3.28
N LEU A 81 -4.78 -8.55 3.19
CA LEU A 81 -4.41 -7.85 1.97
C LEU A 81 -3.13 -8.48 1.43
N THR A 82 -3.06 -8.79 0.14
CA THR A 82 -1.84 -9.31 -0.48
C THR A 82 -1.46 -8.50 -1.70
N TRP A 83 -0.24 -7.97 -1.70
CA TRP A 83 0.40 -7.34 -2.84
C TRP A 83 1.18 -8.36 -3.64
N TYR A 84 1.17 -8.21 -4.96
CA TYR A 84 1.94 -9.01 -5.91
C TYR A 84 2.60 -8.06 -6.91
N ASP A 85 3.90 -8.22 -7.16
CA ASP A 85 4.61 -7.51 -8.22
C ASP A 85 5.60 -8.41 -8.97
N GLY A 86 6.30 -7.84 -9.96
CA GLY A 86 7.32 -8.54 -10.75
C GLY A 86 6.76 -9.68 -11.61
N GLY A 87 5.49 -9.56 -12.03
CA GLY A 87 4.78 -10.56 -12.84
C GLY A 87 4.05 -11.63 -12.04
N LEU A 88 4.16 -11.63 -10.71
CA LEU A 88 3.38 -12.49 -9.84
C LEU A 88 1.91 -12.02 -9.80
N LYS A 89 1.00 -12.97 -9.62
CA LYS A 89 -0.45 -12.75 -9.54
C LYS A 89 -1.06 -13.67 -8.49
N PRO A 90 -2.19 -13.29 -7.86
CA PRO A 90 -2.96 -14.24 -7.08
C PRO A 90 -3.46 -15.39 -7.97
N PRO A 91 -3.86 -16.52 -7.38
CA PRO A 91 -4.62 -17.54 -8.09
C PRO A 91 -5.83 -16.92 -8.79
N ARG A 92 -6.10 -17.38 -10.01
CA ARG A 92 -7.27 -16.96 -10.74
C ARG A 92 -8.53 -17.39 -9.98
N PRO A 93 -9.51 -16.50 -9.74
CA PRO A 93 -10.79 -16.92 -9.15
C PRO A 93 -11.51 -17.93 -10.05
N ASP A 94 -12.04 -19.01 -9.47
CA ASP A 94 -12.76 -20.06 -10.21
C ASP A 94 -14.01 -19.50 -10.92
N GLU A 95 -14.62 -18.46 -10.36
CA GLU A 95 -15.79 -17.77 -10.93
C GLU A 95 -15.45 -16.88 -12.14
N LEU A 96 -14.17 -16.65 -12.45
CA LEU A 96 -13.76 -15.81 -13.58
C LEU A 96 -13.72 -16.62 -14.88
N GLU A 97 -14.60 -16.27 -15.81
CA GLU A 97 -14.85 -17.00 -17.05
C GLU A 97 -13.60 -17.17 -17.91
N ASP A 98 -13.46 -18.32 -18.59
CA ASP A 98 -12.31 -18.62 -19.44
C ASP A 98 -12.03 -17.52 -20.47
N GLY A 99 -10.75 -17.20 -20.65
CA GLY A 99 -10.30 -16.15 -21.58
C GLY A 99 -10.46 -14.71 -21.06
N VAL A 100 -11.10 -14.48 -19.92
CA VAL A 100 -11.23 -13.14 -19.33
C VAL A 100 -9.97 -12.78 -18.53
N GLU A 101 -9.38 -11.62 -18.76
CA GLU A 101 -8.22 -11.15 -17.98
C GLU A 101 -8.61 -10.71 -16.55
N MET A 102 -7.75 -10.99 -15.56
CA MET A 102 -7.97 -10.56 -14.16
C MET A 102 -7.76 -9.06 -13.95
N GLY A 103 -6.89 -8.45 -14.72
CA GLY A 103 -6.51 -7.04 -14.60
C GLY A 103 -6.14 -6.49 -15.96
N LYS A 104 -6.26 -5.18 -16.13
CA LYS A 104 -5.88 -4.50 -17.36
C LYS A 104 -4.39 -4.23 -17.31
N GLU A 105 -3.68 -4.47 -18.41
CA GLU A 105 -2.23 -4.16 -18.52
C GLU A 105 -1.37 -4.82 -17.41
N ASN A 106 -1.84 -5.96 -16.89
CA ASN A 106 -1.23 -6.71 -15.76
C ASN A 106 -1.34 -6.04 -14.37
N GLU A 107 -2.22 -5.07 -14.19
CA GLU A 107 -2.48 -4.42 -12.91
C GLU A 107 -3.97 -4.44 -12.57
N GLY A 108 -4.29 -4.36 -11.28
CA GLY A 108 -5.68 -4.34 -10.82
C GLY A 108 -5.84 -4.70 -9.36
N LEU A 109 -7.08 -4.64 -8.90
CA LEU A 109 -7.48 -5.08 -7.57
C LEU A 109 -8.47 -6.24 -7.67
N LEU A 110 -8.31 -7.19 -6.75
CA LEU A 110 -9.20 -8.32 -6.58
C LEU A 110 -9.70 -8.31 -5.14
N PHE A 111 -11.00 -8.06 -4.96
CA PHE A 111 -11.68 -8.18 -3.68
C PHE A 111 -12.42 -9.51 -3.66
N ILE A 112 -12.21 -10.31 -2.62
CA ILE A 112 -12.84 -11.62 -2.45
C ILE A 112 -13.70 -11.56 -1.19
N GLY A 113 -14.99 -11.88 -1.32
CA GLY A 113 -15.93 -12.01 -0.22
C GLY A 113 -16.68 -13.33 -0.27
N ASP A 114 -17.49 -13.58 0.76
CA ASP A 114 -18.24 -14.85 0.93
C ASP A 114 -19.28 -15.09 -0.17
N HIS A 115 -19.70 -14.02 -0.84
CA HIS A 115 -20.71 -14.05 -1.90
C HIS A 115 -20.13 -13.62 -3.25
N GLY A 116 -18.85 -13.84 -3.50
CA GLY A 116 -18.20 -13.62 -4.79
C GLY A 116 -17.09 -12.58 -4.73
N ALA A 117 -16.63 -12.19 -5.91
CA ALA A 117 -15.47 -11.33 -6.07
C ALA A 117 -15.74 -10.10 -6.95
N ILE A 118 -14.94 -9.06 -6.73
CA ILE A 118 -14.91 -7.84 -7.53
C ILE A 118 -13.51 -7.71 -8.13
N LEU A 119 -13.45 -7.47 -9.44
CA LEU A 119 -12.26 -7.00 -10.12
C LEU A 119 -12.39 -5.51 -10.42
N SER A 120 -11.31 -4.75 -10.27
CA SER A 120 -11.23 -3.37 -10.72
C SER A 120 -9.85 -3.06 -11.28
N GLY A 121 -9.72 -1.90 -11.94
CA GLY A 121 -8.43 -1.33 -12.27
C GLY A 121 -7.61 -0.98 -11.02
N PHE A 122 -6.35 -0.60 -11.25
CA PHE A 122 -5.35 -0.49 -10.20
C PHE A 122 -5.67 0.60 -9.16
N HIS A 123 -6.35 1.67 -9.57
CA HIS A 123 -6.79 2.75 -8.69
C HIS A 123 -8.22 2.51 -8.16
N GLY A 124 -8.82 1.34 -8.41
CA GLY A 124 -10.20 1.02 -8.08
C GLY A 124 -11.23 1.44 -9.12
N GLU A 125 -10.80 1.86 -10.31
CA GLU A 125 -11.65 2.25 -11.41
C GLU A 125 -12.36 1.05 -12.07
N ASN A 126 -13.54 1.30 -12.63
CA ASN A 126 -14.34 0.29 -13.34
C ASN A 126 -14.55 -1.03 -12.56
N PRO A 127 -15.00 -0.98 -11.29
CA PRO A 127 -15.24 -2.20 -10.52
C PRO A 127 -16.36 -3.02 -11.17
N ARG A 128 -16.15 -4.33 -11.29
CA ARG A 128 -17.11 -5.29 -11.82
C ARG A 128 -17.19 -6.53 -10.94
N LEU A 129 -18.40 -7.04 -10.75
CA LEU A 129 -18.62 -8.34 -10.15
C LEU A 129 -18.18 -9.43 -11.13
N ILE A 130 -17.62 -10.51 -10.59
CA ILE A 130 -17.38 -11.75 -11.34
C ILE A 130 -18.24 -12.87 -10.73
N PRO A 131 -18.85 -13.74 -11.55
CA PRO A 131 -18.88 -13.71 -13.02
C PRO A 131 -19.69 -12.54 -13.58
N GLU A 132 -19.51 -12.24 -14.87
CA GLU A 132 -20.19 -11.17 -15.62
C GLU A 132 -21.73 -11.27 -15.52
N SER A 133 -22.26 -12.49 -15.40
CA SER A 133 -23.70 -12.71 -15.20
C SER A 133 -24.25 -12.00 -13.96
N ARG A 134 -23.47 -11.89 -12.88
CA ARG A 134 -23.84 -11.13 -11.68
C ARG A 134 -23.79 -9.63 -11.92
N MET A 135 -22.77 -9.16 -12.65
CA MET A 135 -22.63 -7.75 -13.00
C MET A 135 -23.82 -7.26 -13.85
N ARG A 136 -24.33 -8.08 -14.77
CA ARG A 136 -25.51 -7.74 -15.60
C ARG A 136 -26.79 -7.49 -14.80
N THR A 137 -26.92 -8.14 -13.65
CA THR A 137 -28.07 -7.99 -12.74
C THR A 137 -27.83 -6.98 -11.62
N PHE A 138 -26.61 -6.47 -11.51
CA PHE A 138 -26.23 -5.55 -10.45
C PHE A 138 -26.89 -4.18 -10.64
N VAL A 139 -27.49 -3.68 -9.58
CA VAL A 139 -28.02 -2.32 -9.52
C VAL A 139 -27.05 -1.47 -8.70
N PRO A 140 -26.35 -0.50 -9.30
CA PRO A 140 -25.41 0.34 -8.59
C PRO A 140 -26.08 1.14 -7.47
N PRO A 141 -25.42 1.32 -6.31
CA PRO A 141 -25.94 2.17 -5.25
C PRO A 141 -25.99 3.63 -5.72
N PRO A 142 -26.86 4.46 -5.12
CA PRO A 142 -26.84 5.90 -5.35
C PRO A 142 -25.46 6.51 -5.10
N LYS A 143 -25.09 7.51 -5.90
CA LYS A 143 -23.84 8.25 -5.72
C LYS A 143 -23.97 9.17 -4.50
N THR A 144 -23.45 8.73 -3.35
CA THR A 144 -23.52 9.49 -2.09
C THR A 144 -22.25 10.27 -1.76
N LEU A 145 -21.11 9.87 -2.34
CA LEU A 145 -19.82 10.49 -2.08
C LEU A 145 -19.54 11.65 -3.05
N PRO A 146 -19.03 12.80 -2.54
CA PRO A 146 -18.60 13.89 -3.39
C PRO A 146 -17.46 13.42 -4.31
N ARG A 147 -17.42 13.95 -5.53
CA ARG A 147 -16.31 13.69 -6.44
C ARG A 147 -15.18 14.66 -6.15
N SER A 148 -13.94 14.16 -6.23
CA SER A 148 -12.76 15.01 -6.14
C SER A 148 -12.83 16.12 -7.18
N ILE A 149 -12.47 17.33 -6.77
CA ILE A 149 -12.33 18.49 -7.66
C ILE A 149 -10.96 18.49 -8.38
N GLY A 150 -10.17 17.42 -8.19
CA GLY A 150 -8.82 17.25 -8.69
C GLY A 150 -7.76 17.65 -7.65
N HIS A 151 -6.72 16.81 -7.50
CA HIS A 151 -5.71 16.95 -6.44
C HIS A 151 -4.99 18.31 -6.45
N TYR A 152 -4.71 18.91 -7.61
CA TYR A 152 -4.13 20.25 -7.68
C TYR A 152 -5.03 21.32 -7.05
N ARG A 153 -6.34 21.23 -7.29
CA ARG A 153 -7.28 22.20 -6.74
C ARG A 153 -7.51 21.97 -5.26
N GLU A 154 -7.62 20.71 -4.83
CA GLU A 154 -7.68 20.34 -3.41
C GLU A 154 -6.45 20.87 -2.66
N TRP A 155 -5.25 20.75 -3.25
CA TRP A 155 -4.01 21.30 -2.67
C TRP A 155 -4.07 22.83 -2.52
N ILE A 156 -4.50 23.55 -3.57
CA ILE A 156 -4.61 25.01 -3.53
C ILE A 156 -5.65 25.47 -2.50
N GLU A 157 -6.78 24.78 -2.40
CA GLU A 157 -7.83 25.07 -1.43
C GLU A 157 -7.36 24.78 0.00
N ALA A 158 -6.65 23.67 0.22
CA ALA A 158 -6.05 23.32 1.51
C ALA A 158 -4.97 24.34 1.94
N ALA A 159 -4.14 24.84 1.03
CA ALA A 159 -3.12 25.84 1.35
C ALA A 159 -3.71 27.20 1.76
N LYS A 160 -4.95 27.50 1.34
CA LYS A 160 -5.69 28.72 1.70
C LYS A 160 -6.64 28.51 2.87
N ALA A 161 -6.76 27.27 3.35
CA ALA A 161 -7.72 26.89 4.37
C ALA A 161 -7.40 27.54 5.72
N THR A 162 -8.45 27.84 6.47
CA THR A 162 -8.34 28.25 7.88
C THR A 162 -8.70 27.08 8.78
N LYS A 163 -8.32 27.16 10.07
CA LYS A 163 -8.65 26.14 11.07
C LYS A 163 -10.17 25.86 11.05
N GLY A 164 -10.54 24.59 10.87
CA GLY A 164 -11.94 24.15 10.77
C GLY A 164 -12.48 24.02 9.34
N SER A 165 -11.70 24.40 8.32
CA SER A 165 -12.02 24.05 6.93
C SER A 165 -11.99 22.53 6.73
N PRO A 166 -12.79 21.97 5.80
CA PRO A 166 -12.71 20.55 5.45
C PRO A 166 -11.29 20.15 5.04
N ALA A 167 -10.85 18.97 5.51
CA ALA A 167 -9.56 18.42 5.11
C ALA A 167 -9.60 17.97 3.63
N PRO A 168 -8.48 18.07 2.89
CA PRO A 168 -8.38 17.45 1.57
C PRO A 168 -8.52 15.93 1.67
N ALA A 169 -8.92 15.28 0.56
CA ALA A 169 -9.25 13.85 0.55
C ALA A 169 -8.05 12.94 0.89
N ALA A 170 -6.85 13.35 0.45
CA ALA A 170 -5.56 12.70 0.69
C ALA A 170 -4.73 13.53 1.70
N ASN A 171 -5.25 13.71 2.93
CA ASN A 171 -4.54 14.40 4.00
C ASN A 171 -3.54 13.47 4.72
N PHE A 172 -2.62 14.05 5.49
CA PHE A 172 -1.54 13.30 6.15
C PHE A 172 -2.06 12.29 7.19
N GLU A 173 -3.18 12.58 7.85
CA GLU A 173 -3.81 11.67 8.82
C GLU A 173 -4.35 10.41 8.15
N PHE A 174 -4.84 10.54 6.91
CA PHE A 174 -5.30 9.41 6.11
C PHE A 174 -4.15 8.67 5.42
N GLU A 175 -3.18 9.41 4.86
CA GLU A 175 -2.05 8.83 4.13
C GLU A 175 -0.98 8.21 5.05
N GLY A 176 -0.90 8.65 6.31
CA GLY A 176 0.07 8.15 7.30
C GLY A 176 -0.01 6.62 7.50
N PRO A 177 -1.17 6.05 7.85
CA PRO A 177 -1.34 4.60 7.98
C PRO A 177 -1.04 3.82 6.69
N ILE A 178 -1.28 4.41 5.52
CA ILE A 178 -0.94 3.78 4.22
C ILE A 178 0.57 3.71 4.08
N ALA A 179 1.27 4.84 4.27
CA ALA A 179 2.73 4.88 4.21
C ALA A 179 3.37 3.93 5.23
N GLU A 180 2.86 3.90 6.46
CA GLU A 180 3.27 2.97 7.51
C GLU A 180 3.14 1.50 7.06
N THR A 181 2.00 1.16 6.45
CA THR A 181 1.73 -0.20 5.95
C THR A 181 2.69 -0.63 4.85
N LEU A 182 2.90 0.24 3.85
CA LEU A 182 3.81 -0.04 2.73
C LEU A 182 5.26 -0.17 3.21
N LEU A 183 5.71 0.76 4.06
CA LEU A 183 7.07 0.71 4.63
C LEU A 183 7.27 -0.54 5.48
N LEU A 184 6.29 -0.94 6.28
CA LEU A 184 6.35 -2.18 7.06
C LEU A 184 6.45 -3.41 6.15
N GLY A 185 5.77 -3.42 5.00
CA GLY A 185 5.92 -4.45 3.97
C GLY A 185 7.35 -4.54 3.42
N ASN A 186 7.99 -3.40 3.18
CA ASN A 186 9.40 -3.36 2.77
C ASN A 186 10.35 -3.89 3.84
N VAL A 187 10.06 -3.65 5.12
CA VAL A 187 10.85 -4.21 6.23
C VAL A 187 10.68 -5.72 6.30
N ALA A 188 9.45 -6.23 6.13
CA ALA A 188 9.20 -7.67 6.05
C ALA A 188 9.93 -8.31 4.87
N LEU A 189 9.93 -7.66 3.69
CA LEU A 189 10.70 -8.12 2.54
C LEU A 189 12.19 -8.21 2.81
N ARG A 190 12.76 -7.16 3.42
CA ARG A 190 14.20 -7.08 3.67
C ARG A 190 14.67 -8.09 4.72
N THR A 191 13.80 -8.44 5.66
CA THR A 191 14.13 -9.38 6.75
C THR A 191 13.77 -10.83 6.41
N GLY A 192 12.79 -11.05 5.51
CA GLY A 192 12.23 -12.38 5.24
C GLY A 192 11.43 -12.95 6.41
N GLU A 193 11.12 -12.13 7.42
CA GLU A 193 10.46 -12.53 8.66
C GLU A 193 8.99 -12.13 8.69
N LYS A 194 8.19 -12.83 9.49
CA LYS A 194 6.86 -12.37 9.86
C LYS A 194 6.96 -11.35 10.99
N LEU A 195 6.48 -10.14 10.73
CA LEU A 195 6.50 -9.02 11.66
C LEU A 195 5.14 -8.89 12.34
N ARG A 196 5.09 -8.90 13.68
CA ARG A 196 3.96 -8.47 14.49
C ARG A 196 4.14 -7.00 14.82
N TRP A 197 3.10 -6.20 14.62
CA TRP A 197 3.24 -4.75 14.60
C TRP A 197 2.39 -4.06 15.66
N ASP A 198 3.04 -3.21 16.44
CA ASP A 198 2.44 -2.28 17.39
C ASP A 198 2.58 -0.86 16.82
N SER A 199 1.58 -0.45 16.06
CA SER A 199 1.51 0.86 15.39
C SER A 199 1.54 2.02 16.39
N ALA A 200 0.88 1.89 17.53
CA ALA A 200 0.80 2.95 18.54
C ALA A 200 2.19 3.35 19.09
N ASN A 201 3.12 2.38 19.13
CA ASN A 201 4.48 2.60 19.60
C ASN A 201 5.53 2.51 18.47
N LEU A 202 5.12 2.31 17.22
CA LEU A 202 5.97 2.02 16.07
C LEU A 202 7.00 0.90 16.35
N LYS A 203 6.50 -0.22 16.90
CA LYS A 203 7.34 -1.34 17.34
C LYS A 203 7.01 -2.64 16.63
N VAL A 204 8.06 -3.32 16.18
CA VAL A 204 8.01 -4.73 15.82
C VAL A 204 8.10 -5.54 17.11
N THR A 205 7.07 -6.32 17.41
CA THR A 205 6.99 -7.17 18.61
C THR A 205 7.44 -8.62 18.36
N SER A 206 7.74 -8.95 17.11
CA SER A 206 8.47 -10.16 16.70
C SER A 206 9.81 -9.77 16.05
N ALA A 207 10.62 -10.77 15.64
CA ALA A 207 11.81 -10.58 14.78
C ALA A 207 12.65 -9.32 15.12
N ALA A 208 13.30 -9.32 16.28
CA ALA A 208 13.99 -8.14 16.83
C ALA A 208 14.99 -7.46 15.87
N ALA A 209 15.56 -8.21 14.92
CA ALA A 209 16.45 -7.69 13.88
C ALA A 209 15.76 -6.71 12.90
N ALA A 210 14.42 -6.69 12.85
CA ALA A 210 13.64 -5.76 12.05
C ALA A 210 13.52 -4.37 12.70
N GLN A 211 13.52 -4.28 14.03
CA GLN A 211 13.30 -3.02 14.75
C GLN A 211 14.30 -1.91 14.36
N PRO A 212 15.61 -2.16 14.18
CA PRO A 212 16.56 -1.14 13.74
C PRO A 212 16.28 -0.57 12.33
N LEU A 213 15.44 -1.23 11.54
CA LEU A 213 15.00 -0.75 10.23
C LEU A 213 13.83 0.23 10.35
N ILE A 214 13.18 0.28 11.52
CA ILE A 214 12.11 1.22 11.87
C ILE A 214 12.73 2.46 12.50
N GLY A 215 12.56 3.62 11.86
CA GLY A 215 13.12 4.88 12.35
C GLY A 215 14.65 4.85 12.43
N PRO A 216 15.36 4.61 11.32
CA PRO A 216 16.82 4.59 11.32
C PRO A 216 17.37 5.93 11.80
N GLY A 217 18.50 5.90 12.51
CA GLY A 217 19.15 7.11 13.00
C GLY A 217 19.39 8.12 11.87
N TYR A 218 18.85 9.31 12.03
CA TYR A 218 19.08 10.40 11.08
C TYR A 218 20.54 10.86 11.16
N ARG A 219 21.04 11.40 10.04
CA ARG A 219 22.43 11.87 9.97
C ARG A 219 22.62 13.10 10.87
N GLY A 220 23.64 13.12 11.72
CA GLY A 220 23.96 14.30 12.55
C GLY A 220 22.76 14.79 13.37
N ASP A 221 22.58 16.11 13.44
CA ASP A 221 21.57 16.72 14.32
C ASP A 221 20.14 16.69 13.75
N TRP A 222 19.93 16.12 12.54
CA TRP A 222 18.60 15.98 11.95
C TRP A 222 17.68 15.08 12.77
N GLY A 223 18.24 14.20 13.61
CA GLY A 223 17.44 13.34 14.50
C GLY A 223 16.69 14.12 15.58
N ALA A 224 17.31 15.16 16.13
CA ALA A 224 16.73 16.00 17.18
C ALA A 224 15.43 16.69 16.71
N LEU A 225 15.42 17.14 15.44
CA LEU A 225 14.26 17.77 14.79
C LEU A 225 13.05 16.83 14.64
N VAL A 226 13.27 15.51 14.55
CA VAL A 226 12.21 14.52 14.37
C VAL A 226 11.67 14.03 15.71
N THR A 227 12.53 13.93 16.74
CA THR A 227 12.14 13.49 18.08
C THR A 227 11.58 14.61 18.96
N GLY A 228 11.59 15.85 18.49
CA GLY A 228 11.16 17.02 19.26
C GLY A 228 12.02 17.28 20.50
N GLN A 229 13.29 16.86 20.47
CA GLN A 229 14.29 17.13 21.51
C GLN A 229 15.22 18.25 21.07
#